data_AF-A0A1M5RC52-F1
#
_entry.id   AF-A0A1M5RC52-F1
#
_cell.length_a   1.000
_cell.length_b   1.000
_cell.length_c   1.000
_cell.angle_alpha   90.00
_cell.angle_beta   90.00
_cell.angle_gamma   90.00
#
_symmetry.space_group_name_H-M   'P 1'
#
loop_
_entity.id
_entity.type
_entity.pdbx_description
1 polymer ?
#
loop_
_entity_poly.entity_id
_entity_poly.type
_entity_poly.pdbx_seq_one_letter_code
_entity_poly.pdbx_strand_id
1 'polypeptide(L)'
;METATSNTGIVISDIDKVGEIVTIKNTSGVDVNLEGWTLVSVTGDQRYTFGDFVIKAGASITIASGKSEGDIKWCAANIWNNSGDDFGVLMDDKGSVFSSFED
;
A
#
# COMPACT_ATOMS: atom_id res chain seq x y z
N MET A 1 -10.68 19.34 -17.54
CA MET A 1 -9.96 18.29 -18.27
C MET A 1 -9.94 17.09 -17.36
N GLU A 2 -10.76 16.08 -17.68
CA GLU A 2 -10.85 14.83 -16.92
C GLU A 2 -9.56 14.03 -17.15
N THR A 3 -8.77 13.87 -16.10
CA THR A 3 -7.63 12.94 -16.11
C THR A 3 -8.18 11.52 -15.94
N ALA A 4 -8.31 10.82 -17.06
CA ALA A 4 -8.63 9.40 -17.08
C ALA A 4 -7.42 8.59 -16.57
N THR A 5 -7.36 8.34 -15.26
CA THR A 5 -6.47 7.31 -14.70
C THR A 5 -7.17 5.97 -14.90
N SER A 6 -6.60 5.10 -15.74
CA SER A 6 -7.13 3.75 -15.95
C SER A 6 -7.24 3.04 -14.60
N ASN A 7 -8.47 2.77 -14.18
CA ASN A 7 -8.87 2.31 -12.86
C ASN A 7 -8.59 0.81 -12.66
N THR A 8 -7.35 0.37 -12.90
CA THR A 8 -6.98 -1.05 -12.79
C THR A 8 -6.68 -1.47 -11.35
N GLY A 9 -7.66 -1.35 -10.48
CA GLY A 9 -7.92 -2.43 -9.53
C GLY A 9 -7.14 -2.51 -8.23
N ILE A 10 -5.98 -1.89 -8.02
CA ILE A 10 -5.31 -1.90 -6.70
C ILE A 10 -5.13 -0.49 -6.18
N VAL A 11 -5.61 -0.23 -4.96
CA VAL A 11 -5.51 1.07 -4.31
C VAL A 11 -5.04 0.93 -2.87
N ILE A 12 -4.30 1.93 -2.38
CA ILE A 12 -4.17 2.16 -0.94
C ILE A 12 -5.50 2.79 -0.50
N SER A 13 -6.27 2.07 0.32
CA SER A 13 -7.59 2.54 0.75
C SER A 13 -7.58 3.27 2.08
N ASP A 14 -6.56 3.03 2.91
CA ASP A 14 -6.43 3.62 4.25
C ASP A 14 -5.00 3.51 4.78
N ILE A 15 -4.57 4.49 5.60
CA ILE A 15 -3.31 4.47 6.36
C ILE A 15 -3.62 4.90 7.80
N ASP A 16 -3.66 3.95 8.73
CA ASP A 16 -3.70 4.23 10.16
C ASP A 16 -2.27 4.45 10.67
N LYS A 17 -1.88 5.72 10.77
CA LYS A 17 -0.54 6.12 11.21
C LYS A 17 -0.26 5.67 12.65
N VAL A 18 -1.24 5.81 13.54
CA VAL A 18 -1.09 5.47 14.97
C VAL A 18 -1.06 3.95 15.15
N GLY A 19 -1.93 3.25 14.42
CA GLY A 19 -1.99 1.80 14.39
C GLY A 19 -0.88 1.15 13.58
N GLU A 20 -0.07 1.91 12.84
CA GLU A 20 0.99 1.43 11.95
C GLU A 20 0.48 0.43 10.90
N ILE A 21 -0.70 0.67 10.33
CA ILE A 21 -1.38 -0.24 9.40
C ILE A 21 -1.73 0.49 8.10
N VAL A 22 -1.36 -0.11 6.97
CA VAL A 22 -1.85 0.27 5.64
C VAL A 22 -2.84 -0.76 5.14
N THR A 23 -3.97 -0.31 4.60
CA THR A 23 -4.92 -1.17 3.92
C THR A 23 -4.79 -1.01 2.41
N ILE A 24 -4.54 -2.11 1.71
CA ILE A 24 -4.56 -2.19 0.25
C ILE A 24 -5.79 -2.96 -0.19
N LYS A 25 -6.51 -2.44 -1.17
CA LYS A 25 -7.72 -3.06 -1.72
C LYS A 25 -7.59 -3.36 -3.19
N ASN A 26 -7.95 -4.59 -3.56
CA ASN A 26 -8.25 -4.95 -4.94
C ASN A 26 -9.70 -4.56 -5.27
N THR A 27 -9.89 -3.46 -5.98
CA THR A 27 -11.17 -2.97 -6.50
C THR A 27 -11.58 -3.58 -7.84
N SER A 28 -10.72 -4.39 -8.46
CA SER A 28 -11.06 -5.09 -9.71
C SER A 28 -11.81 -6.39 -9.50
N GLY A 29 -12.40 -6.90 -10.58
CA GLY A 29 -13.04 -8.21 -10.64
C GLY A 29 -12.09 -9.38 -10.93
N VAL A 30 -10.77 -9.19 -10.88
CA VAL A 30 -9.77 -10.23 -11.15
C VAL A 30 -8.74 -10.31 -10.03
N ASP A 31 -8.13 -11.47 -9.86
CA ASP A 31 -7.01 -11.65 -8.95
C ASP A 31 -5.78 -10.88 -9.48
N VAL A 32 -5.04 -10.23 -8.58
CA VAL A 32 -3.84 -9.46 -8.93
C VAL A 32 -2.65 -9.98 -8.13
N ASN A 33 -1.58 -10.35 -8.82
CA ASN A 33 -0.29 -10.65 -8.20
C ASN A 33 0.49 -9.35 -8.00
N LEU A 34 0.96 -9.12 -6.77
CA LEU A 34 1.77 -7.97 -6.38
C LEU A 34 3.26 -8.28 -6.38
N GLU A 35 3.71 -9.44 -6.86
CA GLU A 35 5.14 -9.76 -6.93
C GLU A 35 5.96 -8.62 -7.55
N GLY A 36 6.95 -8.13 -6.81
CA GLY A 36 7.83 -7.03 -7.22
C GLY A 36 7.24 -5.63 -7.04
N TRP A 37 5.96 -5.48 -6.68
CA TRP A 37 5.37 -4.18 -6.36
C TRP A 37 6.01 -3.61 -5.10
N THR A 38 5.95 -2.29 -4.94
CA THR A 38 6.57 -1.61 -3.79
C THR A 38 5.61 -0.62 -3.14
N LEU A 39 5.36 -0.79 -1.84
CA LEU A 39 4.73 0.21 -0.98
C LEU A 39 5.80 1.12 -0.38
N VAL A 40 5.58 2.43 -0.44
CA VAL A 40 6.52 3.46 0.00
C VAL A 40 5.83 4.38 0.99
N SER A 41 6.43 4.58 2.17
CA SER A 41 6.17 5.76 3.00
C SER A 41 7.06 6.88 2.47
N VAL A 42 6.45 7.92 1.91
CA VAL A 42 7.18 8.97 1.20
C VAL A 42 7.97 9.84 2.18
N THR A 43 7.40 10.16 3.34
CA THR A 43 8.04 11.09 4.29
C THR A 43 9.32 10.52 4.89
N GLY A 44 9.36 9.20 5.16
CA GLY A 44 10.56 8.53 5.68
C GLY A 44 11.37 7.73 4.65
N ASP A 45 10.95 7.72 3.37
CA ASP A 45 11.54 6.92 2.27
C ASP A 45 11.72 5.43 2.61
N GLN A 46 10.87 4.88 3.48
CA GLN A 46 10.87 3.45 3.74
C GLN A 46 10.09 2.72 2.66
N ARG A 47 10.61 1.55 2.25
CA ARG A 47 10.06 0.76 1.16
C ARG A 47 9.80 -0.69 1.59
N TYR A 48 8.67 -1.22 1.14
CA TYR A 48 8.31 -2.64 1.24
C TYR A 48 8.06 -3.18 -0.14
N THR A 49 8.87 -4.15 -0.57
CA THR A 49 8.65 -4.84 -1.84
C THR A 49 7.96 -6.17 -1.57
N PHE A 50 6.84 -6.39 -2.26
CA PHE A 50 6.07 -7.63 -2.15
C PHE A 50 6.82 -8.78 -2.82
N GLY A 51 6.85 -9.94 -2.14
CA GLY A 51 7.18 -11.22 -2.77
C GLY A 51 6.00 -11.77 -3.59
N ASP A 52 5.98 -13.08 -3.88
CA ASP A 52 4.84 -13.72 -4.52
C ASP A 52 3.60 -13.62 -3.63
N PHE A 53 2.69 -12.71 -3.98
CA PHE A 53 1.51 -12.41 -3.17
C PHE A 53 0.33 -12.01 -4.06
N VAL A 54 -0.78 -12.74 -3.93
CA VAL A 54 -1.98 -12.51 -4.74
C VAL A 54 -3.12 -11.96 -3.89
N ILE A 55 -3.61 -10.76 -4.23
CA ILE A 55 -4.86 -10.24 -3.69
C ILE A 55 -6.02 -10.68 -4.59
N LYS A 56 -6.98 -11.38 -4.00
CA LYS A 56 -8.19 -11.84 -4.69
C LYS A 56 -9.05 -10.67 -5.18
N ALA A 57 -9.82 -10.90 -6.24
CA ALA A 57 -10.80 -9.94 -6.74
C ALA A 57 -11.69 -9.40 -5.60
N GLY A 58 -11.80 -8.08 -5.48
CA GLY A 58 -12.62 -7.42 -4.45
C GLY A 58 -12.06 -7.44 -3.02
N ALA A 59 -10.96 -8.16 -2.76
CA ALA A 59 -10.42 -8.35 -1.41
C ALA A 59 -9.56 -7.17 -0.94
N SER A 60 -9.37 -7.07 0.37
CA SER A 60 -8.42 -6.15 1.00
C SER A 60 -7.41 -6.93 1.84
N ILE A 61 -6.22 -6.37 1.99
CA ILE A 61 -5.19 -6.84 2.90
C ILE A 61 -4.65 -5.69 3.74
N THR A 62 -4.08 -6.04 4.87
CA THR A 62 -3.42 -5.12 5.80
C THR A 62 -1.92 -5.37 5.87
N ILE A 63 -1.14 -4.31 5.79
CA ILE A 63 0.31 -4.31 5.94
C ILE A 63 0.63 -3.57 7.23
N ALA A 64 1.14 -4.29 8.22
CA ALA A 64 1.44 -3.75 9.54
C ALA A 64 2.94 -3.53 9.74
N SER A 65 3.29 -2.43 10.41
CA SER A 65 4.66 -2.14 10.86
C SER A 65 4.73 -2.09 12.39
N GLY A 66 5.88 -1.72 12.97
CA GLY A 66 6.01 -1.53 14.42
C GLY A 66 5.68 -2.78 15.24
N LYS A 67 4.83 -2.61 16.26
CA LYS A 67 4.33 -3.71 17.11
C LYS A 67 2.98 -4.27 16.65
N SER A 68 2.41 -3.72 15.58
CA SER A 68 1.09 -4.08 15.07
C SER A 68 1.14 -5.36 14.25
N GLU A 69 0.01 -6.07 14.20
CA GLU A 69 -0.13 -7.28 13.42
C GLU A 69 -1.16 -7.05 12.31
N GLY A 70 -0.90 -7.62 11.14
CA GLY A 70 -1.75 -7.53 9.95
C GLY A 70 -1.52 -8.77 9.08
N ASP A 71 -2.14 -8.82 7.91
CA ASP A 71 -1.98 -9.95 6.97
C ASP A 71 -0.51 -10.10 6.52
N ILE A 72 0.18 -8.96 6.40
CA ILE A 72 1.59 -8.88 6.06
C ILE A 72 2.34 -8.05 7.11
N LYS A 73 3.46 -8.57 7.60
CA LYS A 73 4.38 -7.82 8.46
C LYS A 73 5.46 -7.15 7.62
N TRP A 74 5.49 -5.80 7.63
CA TRP A 74 6.54 -5.03 6.98
C TRP A 74 7.85 -5.10 7.78
N CYS A 75 7.85 -4.58 9.00
CA CYS A 75 9.00 -4.60 9.90
C CYS A 75 8.59 -4.34 11.35
N ALA A 76 9.54 -4.52 12.28
CA ALA A 76 9.33 -4.25 13.70
C ALA A 76 9.47 -2.77 14.10
N ALA A 77 9.97 -1.92 13.20
CA ALA A 77 10.07 -0.47 13.41
C ALA A 77 8.78 0.22 12.96
N ASN A 78 8.43 1.31 13.64
CA ASN A 78 7.38 2.23 13.22
C ASN A 78 7.78 2.96 11.94
N ILE A 79 6.83 3.12 11.03
CA ILE A 79 7.03 3.71 9.71
C ILE A 79 6.32 5.06 9.62
N TRP A 80 5.08 5.13 10.09
CA TRP A 80 4.19 6.26 9.80
C TRP A 80 4.33 7.39 10.82
N ASN A 81 4.43 8.62 10.31
CA ASN A 81 4.59 9.79 11.17
C ASN A 81 3.24 10.31 11.71
N ASN A 82 3.01 10.15 13.01
CA ASN A 82 1.77 10.56 13.70
C ASN A 82 1.49 12.06 13.75
N SER A 83 2.45 12.93 13.42
CA SER A 83 2.33 14.39 13.67
C SER A 83 2.44 15.26 12.42
N GLY A 84 2.43 14.67 11.22
CA GLY A 84 2.46 15.43 9.97
C GLY A 84 1.86 14.66 8.79
N ASP A 85 1.85 15.33 7.64
CA ASP A 85 1.44 14.72 6.38
C ASP A 85 2.40 13.57 6.07
N ASP A 86 1.83 12.41 5.78
CA ASP A 86 2.57 11.22 5.38
C ASP A 86 1.80 10.58 4.25
N PHE A 87 2.52 10.29 3.17
CA PHE A 87 1.95 9.84 1.92
C PHE A 87 2.35 8.39 1.70
N GLY A 88 1.36 7.56 1.41
CA GLY A 88 1.61 6.20 0.93
C GLY A 88 1.61 6.19 -0.58
N VAL A 89 2.63 5.59 -1.18
CA VAL A 89 2.67 5.35 -2.62
C VAL A 89 2.83 3.85 -2.89
N LEU A 90 2.01 3.32 -3.78
CA LEU A 90 2.12 1.96 -4.29
C LEU A 90 2.62 2.01 -5.74
N MET A 91 3.72 1.34 -6.00
CA MET A 91 4.35 1.22 -7.32
C MET A 91 4.26 -0.22 -7.81
N ASP A 92 4.09 -0.40 -9.12
CA ASP A 92 4.15 -1.71 -9.77
C ASP A 92 5.58 -2.26 -9.85
N ASP A 93 5.73 -3.48 -10.39
CA ASP A 93 7.01 -4.17 -10.60
C ASP A 93 7.99 -3.42 -11.51
N LYS A 94 7.49 -2.42 -12.26
CA LYS A 94 8.28 -1.57 -13.16
C LYS A 94 8.62 -0.22 -12.53
N GLY A 95 8.20 0.02 -11.29
CA GLY A 95 8.39 1.28 -10.58
C GLY A 95 7.45 2.39 -11.00
N SER A 96 6.38 2.09 -11.73
CA SER A 96 5.35 3.08 -12.08
C SER A 96 4.41 3.28 -10.90
N VAL A 97 4.13 4.54 -10.55
CA VAL A 97 3.16 4.86 -9.49
C VAL A 97 1.78 4.41 -9.94
N PHE A 98 1.17 3.53 -9.14
CA PHE A 98 -0.12 2.92 -9.40
C PHE A 98 -1.22 3.55 -8.54
N SER A 99 -0.91 3.82 -7.27
CA SER A 99 -1.83 4.46 -6.34
C SER A 99 -1.04 5.33 -5.34
N SER A 100 -1.61 6.46 -4.95
CA SER A 100 -1.13 7.28 -3.85
C SER A 100 -2.26 7.58 -2.89
N PHE A 101 -1.94 7.66 -1.60
CA PHE A 101 -2.86 8.07 -0.55
C PHE A 101 -2.26 9.28 0.18
N GLU A 102 -3.05 10.34 0.24
CA GLU A 102 -2.77 11.57 0.99
C GLU A 102 -3.75 11.57 2.17
N ASP A 103 -3.23 11.73 3.39
CA ASP A 103 -4.05 11.90 4.62
C ASP A 103 -4.75 13.28 4.63
#